data_AF-A0A939REK4-F1
#
_entry.id   AF-A0A939REK4-F1
#
_cell.length_a   1.000
_cell.length_b   1.000
_cell.length_c   1.000
_cell.angle_alpha   90.00
_cell.angle_beta   90.00
_cell.angle_gamma   90.00
#
_symmetry.space_group_name_H-M   'P 1'
#
loop_
_entity.id
_entity.type
_entity.pdbx_description
1 polymer ?
#
loop_
_entity_poly.entity_id
_entity_poly.type
_entity_poly.pdbx_seq_one_letter_code
_entity_poly.pdbx_strand_id
1 'polypeptide(L)'
;MPWVDESRRHQGFPAAVLADGSEPAPLPDGRTTWWLYNGADGPRAAAVRGGCSCGWRGEQVHLLDFGDDAATEAVGEATGPFADWEWHVDLAEGVVPHEVEELVAALVDRICDLTESRPYAAARAAARFERAAGSTALLAGRRARSNLMTWEYIGRAFGCGPEEALERFGETLDGVDRGEEV
;
A
#
# COMPACT_ATOMS: atom_id res chain seq x y z
N MET A 1 -12.26 -15.78 -5.78
CA MET A 1 -11.27 -15.99 -4.67
C MET A 1 -10.90 -14.63 -4.13
N PRO A 2 -10.54 -14.46 -2.85
CA PRO A 2 -10.13 -13.13 -2.38
C PRO A 2 -8.88 -12.66 -3.12
N TRP A 3 -8.85 -11.38 -3.47
CA TRP A 3 -7.67 -10.73 -4.01
C TRP A 3 -6.66 -10.56 -2.87
N VAL A 4 -5.38 -10.78 -3.13
CA VAL A 4 -4.35 -10.69 -2.09
C VAL A 4 -3.19 -9.92 -2.67
N ASP A 5 -2.75 -8.89 -1.94
CA ASP A 5 -1.58 -8.12 -2.31
C ASP A 5 -0.29 -8.90 -2.05
N GLU A 6 0.84 -8.38 -2.53
CA GLU A 6 2.14 -9.04 -2.36
C GLU A 6 2.52 -9.19 -0.88
N SER A 7 2.15 -8.23 -0.03
CA SER A 7 2.43 -8.24 1.41
C SER A 7 1.54 -9.23 2.18
N ARG A 8 0.41 -9.66 1.59
CA ARG A 8 -0.69 -10.41 2.21
C ARG A 8 -1.36 -9.70 3.39
N ARG A 9 -1.10 -8.41 3.61
CA ARG A 9 -1.77 -7.61 4.63
C ARG A 9 -3.12 -7.10 4.14
N HIS A 10 -3.27 -6.96 2.82
CA HIS A 10 -4.51 -6.54 2.19
C HIS A 10 -5.15 -7.72 1.45
N GLN A 11 -6.32 -8.12 1.96
CA GLN A 11 -7.17 -9.09 1.28
C GLN A 11 -8.40 -8.38 0.72
N GLY A 12 -8.42 -8.22 -0.60
CA GLY A 12 -9.47 -7.58 -1.36
C GLY A 12 -10.63 -8.52 -1.69
N PHE A 13 -11.82 -7.94 -1.84
CA PHE A 13 -13.01 -8.66 -2.27
C PHE A 13 -14.06 -7.69 -2.83
N PRO A 14 -14.93 -8.13 -3.75
CA PRO A 14 -16.14 -7.41 -4.08
C PRO A 14 -17.13 -7.50 -2.92
N ALA A 15 -17.52 -6.36 -2.35
CA ALA A 15 -18.57 -6.26 -1.36
C ALA A 15 -19.92 -6.01 -2.06
N ALA A 16 -20.95 -6.79 -1.72
CA ALA A 16 -22.29 -6.61 -2.24
C ALA A 16 -22.90 -5.28 -1.79
N VAL A 17 -23.62 -4.62 -2.70
CA VAL A 17 -24.32 -3.36 -2.43
C VAL A 17 -25.80 -3.53 -2.80
N LEU A 18 -26.68 -3.23 -1.86
CA LEU A 18 -28.14 -3.26 -2.04
C LEU A 18 -28.62 -2.07 -2.87
N ALA A 19 -29.88 -2.11 -3.31
CA ALA A 19 -30.49 -1.06 -4.13
C ALA A 19 -30.53 0.32 -3.43
N ASP A 20 -30.50 0.36 -2.10
CA ASP A 20 -30.41 1.58 -1.31
C ASP A 20 -28.97 2.08 -1.09
N GLY A 21 -27.98 1.39 -1.66
CA GLY A 21 -26.56 1.73 -1.56
C GLY A 21 -25.85 1.16 -0.32
N SER A 22 -26.58 0.50 0.59
CA SER A 22 -26.01 -0.12 1.79
C SER A 22 -25.36 -1.48 1.51
N GLU A 23 -24.43 -1.91 2.37
CA GLU A 23 -23.96 -3.29 2.39
C GLU A 23 -24.95 -4.16 3.19
N PRO A 24 -25.32 -5.36 2.70
CA PRO A 24 -26.18 -6.26 3.45
C PRO A 24 -25.48 -6.76 4.71
N ALA A 25 -26.28 -7.06 5.75
CA ALA A 25 -25.78 -7.81 6.89
C ALA A 25 -25.28 -9.21 6.45
N PRO A 26 -24.30 -9.80 7.17
CA PRO A 26 -23.86 -11.17 6.90
C PRO A 26 -25.04 -12.15 6.92
N LEU A 27 -24.94 -13.20 6.10
CA LEU A 27 -25.91 -14.30 6.14
C LEU A 27 -25.89 -15.01 7.50
N PRO A 28 -26.92 -15.82 7.85
CA PRO A 28 -26.99 -16.48 9.16
C PRO A 28 -25.78 -17.37 9.50
N ASP A 29 -25.05 -17.85 8.50
CA ASP A 29 -23.81 -18.63 8.65
C ASP A 29 -22.53 -17.77 8.68
N GLY A 30 -22.67 -16.44 8.70
CA GLY A 30 -21.60 -15.47 8.78
C GLY A 30 -20.91 -15.14 7.44
N ARG A 31 -21.31 -15.77 6.32
CA ARG A 31 -20.70 -15.50 5.01
C ARG A 31 -21.17 -14.16 4.44
N THR A 32 -20.28 -13.52 3.69
CA THR A 32 -20.49 -12.19 3.09
C THR A 32 -20.17 -12.12 1.59
N THR A 33 -19.95 -13.26 0.94
CA THR A 33 -19.54 -13.30 -0.46
C THR A 33 -20.65 -12.79 -1.38
N TRP A 34 -20.33 -11.88 -2.30
CA TRP A 34 -21.32 -11.08 -3.03
C TRP A 34 -22.36 -11.93 -3.79
N TRP A 35 -21.95 -13.05 -4.41
CA TRP A 35 -22.84 -13.90 -5.20
C TRP A 35 -23.89 -14.64 -4.35
N LEU A 36 -23.71 -14.72 -3.03
CA LEU A 36 -24.70 -15.29 -2.12
C LEU A 36 -25.90 -14.36 -1.92
N TYR A 37 -25.75 -13.07 -2.24
CA TYR A 37 -26.83 -12.09 -2.19
C TYR A 37 -27.58 -12.00 -3.53
N ASN A 38 -27.94 -13.15 -4.11
CA ASN A 38 -28.65 -13.24 -5.40
C ASN A 38 -30.18 -13.13 -5.29
N GLY A 39 -30.71 -13.09 -4.07
CA GLY A 39 -32.15 -13.03 -3.79
C GLY A 39 -32.83 -14.38 -3.52
N ALA A 40 -32.11 -15.51 -3.55
CA ALA A 40 -32.69 -16.82 -3.30
C ALA A 40 -32.98 -17.05 -1.80
N ASP A 41 -31.97 -16.84 -0.95
CA ASP A 41 -32.02 -17.11 0.50
C ASP A 41 -31.82 -15.84 1.35
N GLY A 42 -31.90 -14.65 0.74
CA GLY A 42 -31.55 -13.39 1.39
C GLY A 42 -31.80 -12.17 0.49
N PRO A 43 -31.30 -10.98 0.88
CA PRO A 43 -31.45 -9.77 0.07
C PRO A 43 -30.71 -9.91 -1.26
N ARG A 44 -31.22 -9.24 -2.29
CA ARG A 44 -30.60 -9.20 -3.61
C ARG A 44 -29.71 -7.96 -3.75
N ALA A 45 -28.42 -8.17 -4.00
CA ALA A 45 -27.51 -7.11 -4.35
C ALA A 45 -27.86 -6.51 -5.72
N ALA A 46 -27.67 -5.20 -5.85
CA ALA A 46 -27.87 -4.42 -7.07
C ALA A 46 -26.54 -4.03 -7.73
N ALA A 47 -25.46 -3.99 -6.96
CA ALA A 47 -24.13 -3.61 -7.40
C ALA A 47 -23.06 -4.27 -6.50
N VAL A 48 -21.79 -4.03 -6.83
CA VAL A 48 -20.64 -4.35 -5.96
C VAL A 48 -19.75 -3.13 -5.78
N ARG A 49 -18.93 -3.10 -4.73
CA ARG A 49 -17.83 -2.14 -4.55
C ARG A 49 -16.56 -2.86 -4.15
N GLY A 50 -15.40 -2.24 -4.33
CA GLY A 50 -14.15 -2.75 -3.76
C GLY A 50 -14.22 -2.77 -2.23
N GLY A 51 -13.70 -3.82 -1.60
CA GLY A 51 -13.56 -3.93 -0.15
C GLY A 51 -12.23 -4.55 0.21
N CYS A 52 -11.73 -4.25 1.41
CA CYS A 52 -10.51 -4.86 1.94
C CYS A 52 -10.69 -5.33 3.38
N SER A 53 -9.96 -6.39 3.77
CA SER A 53 -9.91 -6.92 5.14
C SER A 53 -9.44 -5.90 6.17
N CYS A 54 -8.70 -4.86 5.76
CA CYS A 54 -8.29 -3.74 6.63
C CYS A 54 -9.47 -2.80 7.00
N GLY A 55 -10.68 -3.04 6.48
CA GLY A 55 -11.87 -2.25 6.75
C GLY A 55 -12.18 -1.20 5.68
N TRP A 56 -11.30 -1.00 4.70
CA TRP A 56 -11.56 -0.09 3.59
C TRP A 56 -12.76 -0.54 2.74
N ARG A 57 -13.52 0.44 2.25
CA ARG A 57 -14.64 0.29 1.32
C ARG A 57 -14.51 1.33 0.23
N GLY A 58 -14.56 0.87 -1.02
CA GLY A 58 -14.54 1.73 -2.19
C GLY A 58 -15.75 2.65 -2.22
N GLU A 59 -15.54 3.89 -2.64
CA GLU A 59 -16.62 4.86 -2.76
C GLU A 59 -17.50 4.59 -3.99
N GLN A 60 -16.89 4.08 -5.07
CA GLN A 60 -17.59 3.76 -6.30
C GLN A 60 -18.33 2.42 -6.20
N VAL A 61 -19.48 2.36 -6.86
CA VAL A 61 -20.26 1.14 -7.05
C VAL A 61 -20.21 0.75 -8.51
N HIS A 62 -20.01 -0.54 -8.75
CA HIS A 62 -19.77 -1.14 -10.06
C HIS A 62 -20.90 -2.09 -10.44
N LEU A 63 -21.01 -2.34 -11.74
CA LEU A 63 -22.03 -3.23 -12.29
C LEU A 63 -21.85 -4.64 -11.72
N LEU A 64 -22.97 -5.26 -11.38
CA LEU A 64 -23.06 -6.62 -10.88
C LEU A 64 -23.80 -7.49 -11.90
N ASP A 65 -23.16 -8.56 -12.35
CA ASP A 65 -23.75 -9.60 -13.17
C ASP A 65 -23.60 -10.97 -12.49
N PHE A 66 -24.71 -11.51 -11.99
CA PHE A 66 -24.74 -12.85 -11.37
C PHE A 66 -24.48 -14.00 -12.35
N GLY A 67 -24.50 -13.74 -13.66
CA GLY A 67 -24.14 -14.71 -14.70
C GLY A 67 -22.67 -14.65 -15.12
N ASP A 68 -21.94 -13.63 -14.68
CA ASP A 68 -20.55 -13.38 -15.08
C ASP A 68 -19.72 -12.81 -13.91
N ASP A 69 -19.11 -13.73 -13.15
CA ASP A 69 -18.22 -13.39 -12.03
C ASP A 69 -17.01 -12.59 -12.51
N ALA A 70 -16.48 -12.86 -13.71
CA ALA A 70 -15.30 -12.19 -14.23
C ALA A 70 -15.60 -10.73 -14.57
N ALA A 71 -16.76 -10.46 -15.19
CA ALA A 71 -17.22 -9.10 -15.46
C ALA A 71 -17.52 -8.33 -14.17
N THR A 72 -18.06 -9.01 -13.14
CA THR A 72 -18.37 -8.39 -11.84
C THR A 72 -17.10 -8.07 -11.04
N GLU A 73 -16.15 -9.00 -10.97
CA GLU A 73 -14.89 -8.79 -10.25
C GLU A 73 -13.95 -7.83 -11.01
N ALA A 74 -14.01 -7.84 -12.35
CA ALA A 74 -13.23 -6.99 -13.26
C ALA A 74 -11.71 -7.04 -12.99
N VAL A 75 -11.18 -8.24 -12.71
CA VAL A 75 -9.76 -8.44 -12.41
C VAL A 75 -8.90 -8.12 -13.65
N GLY A 76 -7.93 -7.24 -13.48
CA GLY A 76 -7.02 -6.80 -14.56
C GLY A 76 -7.61 -5.76 -15.52
N GLU A 77 -8.86 -5.34 -15.30
CA GLU A 77 -9.47 -4.25 -16.05
C GLU A 77 -9.04 -2.89 -15.48
N ALA A 78 -9.06 -1.85 -16.31
CA ALA A 78 -8.67 -0.50 -15.89
C ALA A 78 -9.66 0.16 -14.91
N THR A 79 -10.85 -0.41 -14.77
CA THR A 79 -11.93 0.06 -13.89
C THR A 79 -12.65 -1.13 -13.27
N GLY A 80 -13.21 -0.95 -12.08
CA GLY A 80 -13.99 -1.98 -11.40
C GLY A 80 -13.59 -2.12 -9.94
N PRO A 81 -14.23 -3.03 -9.21
CA PRO A 81 -13.97 -3.16 -7.78
C PRO A 81 -12.56 -3.68 -7.48
N PHE A 82 -11.95 -4.46 -8.40
CA PHE A 82 -10.55 -4.88 -8.31
C PHE A 82 -9.59 -3.71 -8.49
N ALA A 83 -9.76 -2.91 -9.54
CA ALA A 83 -8.92 -1.73 -9.81
C ALA A 83 -8.98 -0.71 -8.66
N ASP A 84 -10.16 -0.49 -8.06
CA ASP A 84 -10.29 0.36 -6.88
C ASP A 84 -9.51 -0.20 -5.67
N TRP A 85 -9.52 -1.53 -5.51
CA TRP A 85 -8.76 -2.20 -4.46
C TRP A 85 -7.25 -2.12 -4.70
N GLU A 86 -6.77 -2.33 -5.93
CA GLU A 86 -5.35 -2.14 -6.28
C GLU A 86 -4.89 -0.72 -5.98
N TRP A 87 -5.67 0.28 -6.39
CA TRP A 87 -5.38 1.68 -6.08
C TRP A 87 -5.38 1.96 -4.57
N HIS A 88 -6.30 1.33 -3.82
CA HIS A 88 -6.28 1.40 -2.37
C HIS A 88 -5.00 0.82 -1.78
N VAL A 89 -4.55 -0.36 -2.24
CA VAL A 89 -3.30 -0.98 -1.79
C VAL A 89 -2.11 -0.08 -2.11
N ASP A 90 -2.02 0.46 -3.33
CA ASP A 90 -0.93 1.37 -3.70
C ASP A 90 -0.86 2.61 -2.80
N LEU A 91 -2.03 3.19 -2.46
CA LEU A 91 -2.11 4.35 -1.57
C LEU A 91 -1.91 4.03 -0.09
N ALA A 92 -2.43 2.90 0.38
CA ALA A 92 -2.36 2.48 1.77
C ALA A 92 -0.97 1.92 2.11
N GLU A 93 -0.32 1.26 1.16
CA GLU A 93 0.90 0.51 1.38
C GLU A 93 2.14 1.06 0.68
N GLY A 94 2.12 1.99 -0.29
CA GLY A 94 3.33 2.70 -0.77
C GLY A 94 4.58 1.81 -0.86
N VAL A 95 4.39 0.64 -1.47
CA VAL A 95 4.96 -0.66 -1.10
C VAL A 95 6.48 -0.68 -1.23
N VAL A 96 7.20 -0.73 -0.10
CA VAL A 96 8.60 -1.19 -0.13
C VAL A 96 8.57 -2.64 -0.60
N PRO A 97 9.22 -3.00 -1.73
CA PRO A 97 9.20 -4.37 -2.22
C PRO A 97 9.65 -5.35 -1.12
N HIS A 98 8.99 -6.49 -0.99
CA HIS A 98 9.24 -7.42 0.12
C HIS A 98 10.72 -7.83 0.23
N GLU A 99 11.39 -8.03 -0.91
CA GLU A 99 12.83 -8.31 -0.97
C GLU A 99 13.68 -7.22 -0.30
N VAL A 100 13.25 -5.96 -0.36
CA VAL A 100 13.93 -4.82 0.29
C VAL A 100 13.67 -4.84 1.79
N GLU A 101 12.44 -5.17 2.23
CA GLU A 101 12.13 -5.35 3.65
C GLU A 101 12.99 -6.46 4.28
N GLU A 102 13.09 -7.61 3.61
CA GLU A 102 13.90 -8.74 4.07
C GLU A 102 15.39 -8.40 4.16
N LEU A 103 15.92 -7.66 3.19
CA LEU A 103 17.32 -7.21 3.20
C LEU A 103 17.61 -6.26 4.38
N VAL A 104 16.69 -5.33 4.67
CA VAL A 104 16.84 -4.41 5.81
C VAL A 104 16.80 -5.19 7.12
N ALA A 105 15.84 -6.10 7.29
CA ALA A 105 15.71 -6.94 8.48
C ALA A 105 16.97 -7.79 8.70
N ALA A 106 17.42 -8.51 7.67
CA ALA A 106 18.60 -9.37 7.74
C ALA A 106 19.88 -8.58 8.09
N LEU A 107 20.02 -7.35 7.58
CA LEU A 107 21.16 -6.49 7.93
C LEU A 107 21.12 -6.07 9.41
N VAL A 108 19.94 -5.68 9.91
CA VAL A 108 19.76 -5.30 11.32
C VAL A 108 20.08 -6.47 12.24
N ASP A 109 19.51 -7.65 11.98
CA ASP A 109 19.78 -8.86 12.75
C ASP A 109 21.27 -9.19 12.79
N ARG A 110 21.95 -9.09 11.64
CA ARG A 110 23.38 -9.36 11.56
C ARG A 110 24.23 -8.35 12.35
N ILE A 111 23.82 -7.09 12.39
CA ILE A 111 24.47 -6.07 13.22
C ILE A 111 24.26 -6.39 14.71
N CYS A 112 23.05 -6.81 15.09
CA CYS A 112 22.72 -7.23 16.45
C CYS A 112 23.56 -8.44 16.90
N ASP A 113 23.69 -9.48 16.07
CA ASP A 113 24.53 -10.65 16.37
C ASP A 113 26.00 -10.27 16.62
N LEU A 114 26.50 -9.25 15.92
CA LEU A 114 27.87 -8.77 16.11
C LEU A 114 28.05 -8.06 17.46
N THR A 115 26.98 -7.60 18.11
CA THR A 115 27.11 -6.91 19.41
C THR A 115 27.59 -7.85 20.51
N GLU A 116 27.25 -9.13 20.45
CA GLU A 116 27.66 -10.13 21.43
C GLU A 116 29.09 -10.62 21.21
N SER A 117 29.49 -10.77 19.95
CA SER A 117 30.76 -11.41 19.58
C SER A 117 31.87 -10.41 19.22
N ARG A 118 31.53 -9.28 18.62
CA ARG A 118 32.47 -8.28 18.05
C ARG A 118 31.93 -6.84 18.18
N PRO A 119 31.81 -6.28 19.41
CA PRO A 119 31.10 -5.02 19.65
C PRO A 119 31.59 -3.82 18.83
N TYR A 120 32.90 -3.67 18.65
CA TYR A 120 33.45 -2.57 17.83
C TYR A 120 33.12 -2.72 16.34
N ALA A 121 33.06 -3.96 15.83
CA ALA A 121 32.64 -4.22 14.45
C ALA A 121 31.15 -3.90 14.26
N ALA A 122 30.30 -4.26 15.24
CA ALA A 122 28.89 -3.89 15.26
C ALA A 122 28.71 -2.36 15.21
N ALA A 123 29.42 -1.63 16.07
CA ALA A 123 29.38 -0.15 16.07
C ALA A 123 29.82 0.45 14.72
N ARG A 124 30.86 -0.10 14.08
CA ARG A 124 31.31 0.36 12.75
C ARG A 124 30.29 0.04 11.65
N ALA A 125 29.61 -1.09 11.72
CA ALA A 125 28.56 -1.48 10.78
C ALA A 125 27.32 -0.59 10.95
N ALA A 126 26.84 -0.40 12.18
CA ALA A 126 25.74 0.50 12.51
C ALA A 126 26.01 1.92 12.00
N ALA A 127 27.19 2.49 12.30
CA ALA A 127 27.54 3.82 11.82
C ALA A 127 27.60 3.91 10.28
N ARG A 128 27.91 2.82 9.57
CA ARG A 128 27.86 2.79 8.10
C ARG A 128 26.42 2.74 7.61
N PHE A 129 25.57 1.95 8.24
CA PHE A 129 24.14 1.87 7.94
C PHE A 129 23.45 3.22 8.16
N GLU A 130 23.68 3.90 9.28
CA GLU A 130 23.12 5.23 9.58
C GLU A 130 23.47 6.26 8.50
N ARG A 131 24.73 6.33 8.06
CA ARG A 131 25.15 7.25 6.99
C ARG A 131 24.49 6.91 5.65
N ALA A 132 24.36 5.63 5.32
CA ALA A 132 23.68 5.19 4.10
C ALA A 132 22.18 5.49 4.14
N ALA A 133 21.53 5.24 5.28
CA ALA A 133 20.12 5.54 5.51
C ALA A 133 19.86 7.05 5.39
N GLY A 134 20.69 7.89 6.03
CA GLY A 134 20.55 9.35 5.95
C GLY A 134 20.64 9.91 4.52
N SER A 135 21.65 9.48 3.77
CA SER A 135 21.82 9.91 2.37
C SER A 135 20.71 9.40 1.44
N THR A 136 20.28 8.15 1.61
CA THR A 136 19.18 7.57 0.83
C THR A 136 17.85 8.24 1.16
N ALA A 137 17.59 8.54 2.43
CA ALA A 137 16.38 9.25 2.87
C ALA A 137 16.27 10.64 2.23
N LEU A 138 17.37 11.42 2.20
CA LEU A 138 17.39 12.73 1.55
C LEU A 138 17.05 12.63 0.06
N LEU A 139 17.65 11.66 -0.65
CA LEU A 139 17.37 11.43 -2.06
C LEU A 139 15.90 11.03 -2.29
N ALA A 140 15.40 10.06 -1.52
CA ALA A 140 14.03 9.57 -1.64
C ALA A 140 12.99 10.66 -1.35
N GLY A 141 13.14 11.40 -0.26
CA GLY A 141 12.25 12.51 0.09
C GLY A 141 12.23 13.61 -0.97
N ARG A 142 13.40 13.99 -1.50
CA ARG A 142 13.50 14.99 -2.58
C ARG A 142 12.89 14.48 -3.89
N ARG A 143 13.12 13.21 -4.26
CA ARG A 143 12.53 12.60 -5.47
C ARG A 143 11.02 12.47 -5.34
N ALA A 144 10.50 12.09 -4.17
CA ALA A 144 9.07 12.10 -3.89
C ALA A 144 8.48 13.51 -4.10
N ARG A 145 9.18 14.54 -3.62
CA ARG A 145 8.77 15.93 -3.87
C ARG A 145 8.79 16.31 -5.35
N SER A 146 9.82 15.94 -6.09
CA SER A 146 9.90 16.17 -7.54
C SER A 146 8.79 15.46 -8.32
N ASN A 147 8.29 14.34 -7.80
CA ASN A 147 7.11 13.63 -8.32
C ASN A 147 5.79 14.14 -7.73
N LEU A 148 5.76 15.40 -7.29
CA LEU A 148 4.56 16.13 -6.85
C LEU A 148 3.88 15.58 -5.58
N MET A 149 4.53 14.70 -4.82
CA MET A 149 4.00 14.27 -3.52
C MET A 149 3.94 15.46 -2.55
N THR A 150 2.90 15.48 -1.71
CA THR A 150 2.72 16.51 -0.68
C THR A 150 3.66 16.25 0.49
N TRP A 151 3.99 17.31 1.24
CA TRP A 151 4.80 17.18 2.46
C TRP A 151 4.16 16.28 3.51
N GLU A 152 2.83 16.20 3.53
CA GLU A 152 2.09 15.27 4.39
C GLU A 152 2.36 13.81 4.02
N TYR A 153 2.32 13.48 2.71
CA TYR A 153 2.61 12.13 2.24
C TYR A 153 4.08 11.75 2.47
N ILE A 154 5.00 12.66 2.18
CA ILE A 154 6.44 12.46 2.43
C ILE A 154 6.71 12.29 3.92
N GLY A 155 6.13 13.13 4.79
CA GLY A 155 6.27 13.01 6.24
C GLY A 155 5.79 11.67 6.76
N ARG A 156 4.61 11.21 6.33
CA ARG A 156 4.09 9.89 6.69
C ARG A 156 5.06 8.76 6.34
N ALA A 157 5.67 8.79 5.15
CA ALA A 157 6.63 7.76 4.73
C ALA A 157 7.88 7.70 5.62
N PHE A 158 8.28 8.82 6.23
CA PHE A 158 9.43 8.89 7.14
C PHE A 158 9.06 8.88 8.63
N GLY A 159 7.77 8.71 8.97
CA GLY A 159 7.29 8.72 10.35
C GLY A 159 7.32 10.10 11.03
N CYS A 160 7.26 11.19 10.26
CA CYS A 160 7.28 12.57 10.77
C CYS A 160 6.12 13.44 10.23
N GLY A 161 5.99 14.65 10.77
CA GLY A 161 5.00 15.64 10.32
C GLY A 161 5.40 16.37 9.02
N PRO A 162 4.46 17.06 8.36
CA PRO A 162 4.74 17.79 7.11
C PRO A 162 5.76 18.92 7.26
N GLU A 163 5.80 19.60 8.41
CA GLU A 163 6.77 20.66 8.69
C GLU A 163 8.20 20.12 8.79
N GLU A 164 8.39 19.02 9.51
CA GLU A 164 9.68 18.34 9.64
C GLU A 164 10.14 17.75 8.29
N ALA A 165 9.21 17.21 7.50
CA ALA A 165 9.52 16.75 6.14
C ALA A 165 9.99 17.90 5.23
N LEU A 166 9.35 19.07 5.32
CA LEU A 166 9.78 20.26 4.60
C LEU A 166 11.17 20.72 5.05
N GLU A 167 11.41 20.81 6.35
CA GLU A 167 12.73 21.18 6.89
C GLU A 167 13.82 20.22 6.39
N ARG A 168 13.54 18.92 6.43
CA ARG A 168 14.52 17.88 6.12
C ARG A 168 14.77 17.70 4.62
N PHE A 169 13.76 17.88 3.77
CA PHE A 169 13.82 17.54 2.35
C PHE A 169 13.57 18.71 1.39
N GLY A 170 13.17 19.88 1.90
CA GLY A 170 12.74 21.04 1.12
C GLY A 170 13.86 21.82 0.43
N GLU A 171 15.11 21.66 0.85
CA GLU A 171 16.24 22.33 0.21
C GLU A 171 16.57 21.70 -1.16
N THR A 172 16.49 22.51 -2.21
CA THR A 172 16.92 22.15 -3.58
C THR A 172 18.44 22.10 -3.66
N LEU A 173 19.00 21.15 -4.41
CA LEU A 173 20.39 21.26 -4.87
C LEU A 173 20.48 22.39 -5.91
N ASP A 174 20.88 23.58 -5.50
CA ASP A 174 21.51 24.51 -6.43
C ASP A 174 22.88 23.92 -6.81
N GLY A 175 22.97 23.29 -7.99
CA GLY A 175 24.26 23.01 -8.63
C GLY A 175 24.59 21.55 -8.97
N VAL A 176 23.75 20.87 -9.75
CA VAL A 176 24.25 19.81 -10.65
C VAL A 176 23.79 20.11 -12.08
N ASP A 177 24.33 21.21 -12.62
CA ASP A 177 24.51 21.38 -14.06
C ASP A 177 25.94 21.88 -14.30
N ARG A 178 26.82 20.98 -14.75
CA ARG A 178 27.89 21.17 -15.75
C ARG A 178 28.92 20.02 -15.73
N GLY A 179 29.05 19.35 -16.89
CA GLY A 179 30.18 18.48 -17.28
C GLY A 179 29.77 17.01 -17.38
N GLU A 180 29.94 16.28 -18.48
CA GLU A 180 30.80 16.47 -19.66
C GLU A 180 30.15 15.82 -20.89
N GLU A 181 30.10 16.55 -22.01
CA GLU A 181 30.19 15.94 -23.34
C GLU A 181 31.65 15.48 -23.55
N VAL A 182 31.83 14.24 -23.98
CA VAL A 182 33.04 13.76 -24.68
C VAL A 182 32.61 13.11 -25.98
#